data_AF-A0A177EMS7-F1
#
_entry.id   AF-A0A177EMS7-F1
#
_cell.length_a   1.000
_cell.length_b   1.000
_cell.length_c   1.000
_cell.angle_alpha   90.00
_cell.angle_beta   90.00
_cell.angle_gamma   90.00
#
_symmetry.space_group_name_H-M   'P 1'
#
loop_
_entity.id
_entity.type
_entity.pdbx_description
1 polymer ?
#
loop_
_entity_poly.entity_id
_entity_poly.type
_entity_poly.pdbx_seq_one_letter_code
_entity_poly.pdbx_strand_id
1 'polypeptide(L)'
;MVGYINEQVLRDKIEKELINNDKLVGNKDDIFKIISDINKTTRIFTKLPEPMVNLAYNILYIKLVEIGVLTNDFNLFIPTGIHKIKNSIKSTDIIMNIIMRVGEEIQNNSKRREFYNLMGSNYIIMLYVYKIRSDFYNYSINILCEKAGIPKLNDKISQDEAISKLCKLTASKKCSRIVRVLYILMKYGDNLIITDKNGIEQSNASKLQISKNDIKSLQLLTRTYTQDSFSSSVILNNSLYKLFYIKSINSINFKNNPVYNLYNEVFNMCINTDINETETDSHINIIKEYLNQLQSTKNTDKMFIIEGSVLFEFIKKHNTFNTEYYRGYEFHNYLKSIIFEFKNILIDTIENIHIERIEEPIKIPSNELLPERNNEQKPNKQIGIHFWSTKLFKIITVILILIFIIILSIFMIYPTEANGIMNSFLLLKFKIIYF
;
A
#
# COMPACT_ATOMS: atom_id res chain seq x y z
N MET A 1 8.62 7.58 -22.96
CA MET A 1 7.55 6.94 -22.16
C MET A 1 6.26 6.91 -22.97
N VAL A 2 5.42 5.88 -22.80
CA VAL A 2 4.08 5.86 -23.39
C VAL A 2 3.16 6.63 -22.43
N GLY A 3 2.44 7.65 -22.93
CA GLY A 3 1.41 8.32 -22.14
C GLY A 3 0.17 7.44 -22.08
N TYR A 4 -0.22 7.01 -20.87
CA TYR A 4 -1.44 6.21 -20.64
C TYR A 4 -2.63 7.08 -20.24
N ILE A 5 -2.37 8.33 -19.85
CA ILE A 5 -3.37 9.31 -19.46
C ILE A 5 -3.67 10.24 -20.63
N ASN A 6 -4.96 10.47 -20.91
CA ASN A 6 -5.37 11.59 -21.74
C ASN A 6 -5.33 12.88 -20.90
N GLU A 7 -4.12 13.40 -20.69
CA GLU A 7 -3.84 14.56 -19.83
C GLU A 7 -4.68 15.76 -20.22
N GLN A 8 -4.80 16.03 -21.52
CA GLN A 8 -5.55 17.17 -22.04
C GLN A 8 -7.04 17.07 -21.71
N VAL A 9 -7.67 15.91 -21.90
CA VAL A 9 -9.09 15.73 -21.54
C VAL A 9 -9.33 15.86 -20.04
N LEU A 10 -8.44 15.31 -19.21
CA LEU A 10 -8.54 15.43 -17.76
C LEU A 10 -8.40 16.89 -17.33
N ARG A 11 -7.39 17.58 -17.87
CA ARG A 11 -7.13 18.99 -17.61
C ARG A 11 -8.29 19.88 -18.03
N ASP A 12 -8.76 19.76 -19.28
CA ASP A 12 -9.83 20.60 -19.81
C ASP A 12 -11.14 20.40 -19.02
N LYS A 13 -11.45 19.17 -18.61
CA LYS A 13 -12.63 18.89 -17.78
C LYS A 13 -12.47 19.42 -16.36
N ILE A 14 -11.30 19.25 -15.73
CA ILE A 14 -11.05 19.79 -14.39
C ILE A 14 -11.08 21.32 -14.42
N GLU A 15 -10.37 21.96 -15.35
CA GLU A 15 -10.37 23.42 -15.52
C GLU A 15 -11.80 23.93 -15.78
N LYS A 16 -12.56 23.26 -16.66
CA LYS A 16 -13.95 23.63 -16.93
C LYS A 16 -14.84 23.50 -15.69
N GLU A 17 -14.75 22.41 -14.93
CA GLU A 17 -15.55 22.23 -13.71
C GLU A 17 -15.14 23.18 -12.58
N LEU A 18 -13.86 23.57 -12.51
CA LEU A 18 -13.34 24.56 -11.56
C LEU A 18 -13.72 25.99 -11.93
N ILE A 19 -13.71 26.34 -13.22
CA ILE A 19 -13.96 27.71 -13.71
C ILE A 19 -15.47 27.99 -13.84
N ASN A 20 -16.26 27.05 -14.37
CA ASN A 20 -17.66 27.32 -14.72
C ASN A 20 -18.63 27.28 -13.54
N ASN A 21 -18.25 26.69 -12.40
CA ASN A 21 -19.21 26.46 -11.34
C ASN A 21 -19.29 27.58 -10.29
N ASP A 22 -18.32 28.50 -10.17
CA ASP A 22 -18.15 29.41 -9.00
C ASP A 22 -18.24 28.72 -7.61
N LYS A 23 -18.54 27.42 -7.57
CA LYS A 23 -18.51 26.51 -6.45
C LYS A 23 -17.06 26.21 -6.22
N LEU A 24 -16.47 27.08 -5.42
CA LEU A 24 -15.40 26.80 -4.48
C LEU A 24 -15.26 25.30 -4.25
N VAL A 25 -14.28 24.68 -4.90
CA VAL A 25 -13.74 23.38 -4.51
C VAL A 25 -13.07 23.63 -3.16
N GLY A 26 -13.88 23.56 -2.11
CA GLY A 26 -13.48 23.92 -0.75
C GLY A 26 -12.76 22.79 -0.03
N ASN A 27 -12.73 21.59 -0.61
CA ASN A 27 -12.16 20.40 0.01
C ASN A 27 -11.72 19.36 -1.05
N LYS A 28 -10.80 18.46 -0.66
CA LYS A 28 -10.27 17.32 -1.43
C LYS A 28 -11.36 16.45 -2.07
N ASP A 29 -12.50 16.31 -1.39
CA ASP A 29 -13.57 15.41 -1.81
C ASP A 29 -14.27 15.89 -3.08
N ASP A 30 -14.28 17.21 -3.32
CA ASP A 30 -14.82 17.79 -4.55
C ASP A 30 -13.93 17.44 -5.76
N ILE A 31 -12.59 17.52 -5.62
CA ILE A 31 -11.64 17.11 -6.67
C ILE A 31 -11.79 15.62 -6.97
N PHE A 32 -11.88 14.79 -5.92
CA PHE A 32 -12.07 13.35 -6.08
C PHE A 32 -13.39 13.01 -6.75
N LYS A 33 -14.46 13.76 -6.43
CA LYS A 33 -15.75 13.63 -7.09
C LYS A 33 -15.68 14.01 -8.56
N ILE A 34 -15.06 15.14 -8.91
CA ILE A 34 -14.83 15.56 -10.31
C ILE A 34 -14.10 14.45 -11.07
N ILE A 35 -13.00 13.92 -10.55
CA ILE A 35 -12.25 12.84 -11.21
C ILE A 35 -13.09 11.56 -11.36
N SER A 36 -13.85 11.20 -10.33
CA SER A 36 -14.76 10.04 -10.37
C SER A 36 -15.84 10.21 -11.45
N ASP A 37 -16.45 11.40 -11.55
CA ASP A 37 -17.51 11.69 -12.51
C ASP A 37 -16.97 11.80 -13.94
N ILE A 38 -15.74 12.33 -14.11
CA ILE A 38 -15.03 12.26 -15.38
C ILE A 38 -14.83 10.80 -15.78
N ASN A 39 -14.34 9.93 -14.89
CA ASN A 39 -14.13 8.51 -15.18
C ASN A 39 -15.43 7.79 -15.59
N LYS A 40 -16.55 8.07 -14.92
CA LYS A 40 -17.87 7.50 -15.27
C LYS A 40 -18.32 7.86 -16.69
N THR A 41 -17.93 9.04 -17.19
CA THR A 41 -18.34 9.54 -18.52
C THR A 41 -17.32 9.25 -19.62
N THR A 42 -16.03 9.32 -19.31
CA THR A 42 -14.93 9.11 -20.25
C THR A 42 -13.73 8.56 -19.52
N ARG A 43 -13.26 7.39 -19.94
CA ARG A 43 -12.09 6.75 -19.35
C ARG A 43 -10.85 7.64 -19.56
N ILE A 44 -10.21 8.05 -18.47
CA ILE A 44 -9.02 8.93 -18.49
C ILE A 44 -7.76 8.13 -18.83
N PHE A 45 -7.65 6.94 -18.23
CA PHE A 45 -6.59 5.99 -18.53
C PHE A 45 -7.00 5.11 -19.70
N THR A 46 -6.38 5.35 -20.85
CA THR A 46 -6.65 4.62 -22.09
C THR A 46 -5.50 3.66 -22.36
N LYS A 47 -5.76 2.56 -23.07
CA LYS A 47 -4.74 1.55 -23.47
C LYS A 47 -4.13 0.72 -22.33
N LEU A 48 -4.56 0.91 -21.08
CA LEU A 48 -4.21 0.02 -19.98
C LEU A 48 -5.14 -1.21 -19.93
N PRO A 49 -4.62 -2.41 -19.59
CA PRO A 49 -5.43 -3.56 -19.23
C PRO A 49 -6.41 -3.23 -18.10
N GLU A 50 -7.58 -3.88 -18.07
CA GLU A 50 -8.64 -3.58 -17.09
C GLU A 50 -8.15 -3.55 -15.62
N PRO A 51 -7.35 -4.51 -15.12
CA PRO A 51 -6.83 -4.47 -13.76
C PRO A 51 -5.93 -3.26 -13.47
N MET A 52 -5.26 -2.73 -14.50
CA MET A 52 -4.32 -1.60 -14.38
C MET A 52 -5.02 -0.25 -14.34
N VAL A 53 -6.23 -0.15 -14.89
CA VAL A 53 -6.96 1.12 -14.86
C VAL A 53 -7.40 1.50 -13.47
N ASN A 54 -7.97 0.56 -12.71
CA ASN A 54 -8.39 0.86 -11.35
C ASN A 54 -7.18 1.14 -10.45
N LEU A 55 -6.08 0.42 -10.65
CA LEU A 55 -4.81 0.71 -9.99
C LEU A 55 -4.33 2.13 -10.31
N ALA A 56 -4.34 2.53 -11.58
CA ALA A 56 -3.89 3.85 -12.00
C ALA A 56 -4.75 4.99 -11.40
N TYR A 57 -6.07 4.81 -11.32
CA TYR A 57 -6.95 5.74 -10.61
C TYR A 57 -6.61 5.85 -9.12
N ASN A 58 -6.38 4.71 -8.47
CA ASN A 58 -5.99 4.67 -7.08
C ASN A 58 -4.65 5.37 -6.84
N ILE A 59 -3.66 5.16 -7.71
CA ILE A 59 -2.37 5.86 -7.67
C ILE A 59 -2.56 7.37 -7.84
N LEU A 60 -3.41 7.80 -8.78
CA LEU A 60 -3.72 9.21 -9.00
C LEU A 60 -4.31 9.85 -7.74
N TYR A 61 -5.28 9.20 -7.08
CA TYR A 61 -5.85 9.72 -5.82
C TYR A 61 -4.78 9.89 -4.74
N ILE A 62 -3.85 8.93 -4.60
CA ILE A 62 -2.71 9.07 -3.68
C ILE A 62 -1.87 10.27 -4.06
N LYS A 63 -1.46 10.38 -5.33
CA LYS A 63 -0.58 11.47 -5.80
C LYS A 63 -1.19 12.86 -5.63
N LEU A 64 -2.50 13.01 -5.74
CA LEU A 64 -3.17 14.29 -5.49
C LEU A 64 -3.02 14.73 -4.03
N VAL A 65 -3.09 13.78 -3.10
CA VAL A 65 -2.89 14.06 -1.67
C VAL A 65 -1.42 14.37 -1.38
N GLU A 66 -0.51 13.49 -1.81
CA GLU A 66 0.92 13.58 -1.43
C GLU A 66 1.63 14.79 -2.03
N ILE A 67 1.33 15.16 -3.28
CA ILE A 67 1.88 16.36 -3.92
C ILE A 67 1.26 17.65 -3.32
N GLY A 68 0.30 17.50 -2.42
CA GLY A 68 -0.28 18.62 -1.69
C GLY A 68 -1.12 19.51 -2.59
N VAL A 69 -1.86 18.95 -3.56
CA VAL A 69 -2.94 19.66 -4.28
C VAL A 69 -3.88 20.33 -3.27
N LEU A 70 -3.96 19.76 -2.07
CA LEU A 70 -4.82 20.14 -0.95
C LEU A 70 -4.16 21.18 -0.02
N THR A 71 -3.73 22.33 -0.53
CA THR A 71 -3.32 23.45 0.34
C THR A 71 -4.52 24.24 0.83
N ASN A 72 -4.49 24.66 2.10
CA ASN A 72 -5.56 25.44 2.76
C ASN A 72 -5.77 26.86 2.19
N ASP A 73 -4.97 27.30 1.23
CA ASP A 73 -5.06 28.64 0.63
C ASP A 73 -5.60 28.58 -0.81
N PHE A 74 -6.82 29.06 -0.97
CA PHE A 74 -7.60 29.06 -2.22
C PHE A 74 -7.01 29.99 -3.29
N ASN A 75 -6.42 31.12 -2.91
CA ASN A 75 -5.85 32.08 -3.87
C ASN A 75 -4.57 31.54 -4.51
N LEU A 76 -3.87 30.65 -3.79
CA LEU A 76 -2.75 29.88 -4.32
C LEU A 76 -3.22 28.64 -5.10
N PHE A 77 -4.42 28.11 -4.83
CA PHE A 77 -4.90 26.87 -5.41
C PHE A 77 -5.14 26.93 -6.93
N ILE A 78 -5.65 28.02 -7.51
CA ILE A 78 -5.90 28.03 -8.97
C ILE A 78 -4.60 27.89 -9.77
N PRO A 79 -3.56 28.73 -9.58
CA PRO A 79 -2.30 28.59 -10.31
C PRO A 79 -1.44 27.40 -9.83
N THR A 80 -1.40 27.10 -8.53
CA THR A 80 -0.56 26.00 -8.01
C THR A 80 -1.24 24.64 -8.02
N GLY A 81 -2.55 24.57 -7.87
CA GLY A 81 -3.35 23.36 -7.86
C GLY A 81 -3.42 22.69 -9.23
N ILE A 82 -3.60 23.47 -10.31
CA ILE A 82 -3.50 22.93 -11.69
C ILE A 82 -2.11 22.35 -11.94
N HIS A 83 -1.05 23.06 -11.54
CA HIS A 83 0.33 22.56 -11.65
C HIS A 83 0.55 21.27 -10.83
N LYS A 84 0.03 21.22 -9.60
CA LYS A 84 0.13 20.03 -8.74
C LYS A 84 -0.68 18.85 -9.31
N ILE A 85 -1.87 19.08 -9.85
CA ILE A 85 -2.66 18.05 -10.55
C ILE A 85 -1.87 17.51 -11.75
N LYS A 86 -1.25 18.40 -12.54
CA LYS A 86 -0.37 18.00 -13.64
C LYS A 86 0.80 17.14 -13.16
N ASN A 87 1.44 17.52 -12.04
CA ASN A 87 2.50 16.72 -11.45
C ASN A 87 1.98 15.37 -10.95
N SER A 88 0.79 15.31 -10.34
CA SER A 88 0.16 14.05 -9.93
C SER A 88 -0.14 13.13 -11.10
N ILE A 89 -0.61 13.67 -12.23
CA ILE A 89 -0.82 12.95 -13.48
C ILE A 89 0.51 12.41 -13.98
N LYS A 90 1.54 13.27 -14.10
CA LYS A 90 2.87 12.87 -14.57
C LYS A 90 3.48 11.76 -13.70
N SER A 91 3.46 11.91 -12.38
CA SER A 91 3.98 10.89 -11.46
C SER A 91 3.20 9.58 -11.56
N THR A 92 1.87 9.65 -11.76
CA THR A 92 1.06 8.44 -12.00
C THR A 92 1.47 7.75 -13.29
N ASP A 93 1.67 8.49 -14.38
CA ASP A 93 2.15 7.95 -15.65
C ASP A 93 3.54 7.30 -15.51
N ILE A 94 4.46 7.89 -14.75
CA ILE A 94 5.79 7.29 -14.47
C ILE A 94 5.62 5.94 -13.77
N ILE A 95 4.82 5.87 -12.70
CA ILE A 95 4.59 4.62 -11.95
C ILE A 95 3.95 3.57 -12.84
N MET A 96 2.94 3.95 -13.63
CA MET A 96 2.29 3.02 -14.55
C MET A 96 3.26 2.54 -15.64
N ASN A 97 4.12 3.42 -16.17
CA ASN A 97 5.16 3.03 -17.12
C ASN A 97 6.14 2.01 -16.53
N ILE A 98 6.57 2.19 -15.26
CA ILE A 98 7.43 1.23 -14.55
C ILE A 98 6.75 -0.15 -14.51
N ILE A 99 5.50 -0.21 -14.06
CA ILE A 99 4.74 -1.47 -13.94
C ILE A 99 4.53 -2.10 -15.32
N MET A 100 4.12 -1.31 -16.31
CA MET A 100 3.85 -1.79 -17.66
C MET A 100 5.11 -2.34 -18.33
N ARG A 101 6.26 -1.66 -18.21
CA ARG A 101 7.56 -2.13 -18.73
C ARG A 101 7.93 -3.51 -18.17
N VAL A 102 7.79 -3.70 -16.85
CA VAL A 102 8.02 -5.01 -16.23
C VAL A 102 7.09 -6.07 -16.84
N GLY A 103 5.81 -5.76 -17.01
CA GLY A 103 4.85 -6.70 -17.61
C GLY A 103 5.14 -7.01 -19.09
N GLU A 104 5.60 -6.03 -19.86
CA GLU A 104 5.93 -6.20 -21.28
C GLU A 104 7.13 -7.13 -21.50
N GLU A 105 8.10 -7.13 -20.58
CA GLU A 105 9.21 -8.07 -20.60
C GLU A 105 8.77 -9.53 -20.32
N ILE A 106 7.59 -9.74 -19.73
CA ILE A 106 7.00 -11.08 -19.57
C ILE A 106 6.46 -11.53 -20.94
N GLN A 107 7.18 -12.44 -21.60
CA GLN A 107 6.88 -12.88 -22.97
C GLN A 107 5.53 -13.60 -23.13
N ASN A 108 5.08 -14.33 -22.09
CA ASN A 108 3.82 -15.05 -22.15
C ASN A 108 2.63 -14.14 -21.79
N ASN A 109 1.71 -13.97 -22.73
CA ASN A 109 0.53 -13.10 -22.56
C ASN A 109 -0.38 -13.47 -21.38
N SER A 110 -0.55 -14.76 -21.09
CA SER A 110 -1.34 -15.22 -19.95
C SER A 110 -0.68 -14.78 -18.64
N LYS A 111 0.64 -14.98 -18.51
CA LYS A 111 1.41 -14.57 -17.33
C LYS A 111 1.50 -13.07 -17.16
N ARG A 112 1.65 -12.34 -18.28
CA ARG A 112 1.59 -10.89 -18.29
C ARG A 112 0.25 -10.40 -17.73
N ARG A 113 -0.86 -11.03 -18.14
CA ARG A 113 -2.19 -10.74 -17.58
C ARG A 113 -2.25 -11.04 -16.09
N GLU A 114 -1.70 -12.17 -15.63
CA GLU A 114 -1.66 -12.51 -14.21
C GLU A 114 -0.79 -11.55 -13.38
N PHE A 115 0.33 -11.08 -13.93
CA PHE A 115 1.13 -10.01 -13.32
C PHE A 115 0.32 -8.72 -13.19
N TYR A 116 -0.44 -8.33 -14.21
CA TYR A 116 -1.34 -7.18 -14.11
C TYR A 116 -2.49 -7.44 -13.10
N ASN A 117 -3.05 -8.64 -13.02
CA ASN A 117 -4.03 -8.98 -11.99
C ASN A 117 -3.43 -8.84 -10.57
N LEU A 118 -2.18 -9.28 -10.40
CA LEU A 118 -1.43 -9.16 -9.15
C LEU A 118 -1.25 -7.69 -8.77
N MET A 119 -0.72 -6.87 -9.68
CA MET A 119 -0.52 -5.44 -9.44
C MET A 119 -1.85 -4.74 -9.17
N GLY A 120 -2.90 -5.10 -9.90
CA GLY A 120 -4.26 -4.59 -9.73
C GLY A 120 -4.90 -5.03 -8.41
N SER A 121 -4.35 -6.04 -7.74
CA SER A 121 -4.79 -6.56 -6.43
C SER A 121 -3.88 -6.09 -5.29
N ASN A 122 -3.17 -4.98 -5.46
CA ASN A 122 -2.38 -4.35 -4.41
C ASN A 122 -3.28 -3.68 -3.36
N TYR A 123 -3.78 -4.46 -2.39
CA TYR A 123 -4.72 -3.93 -1.40
C TYR A 123 -4.10 -2.94 -0.39
N ILE A 124 -2.76 -2.81 -0.32
CA ILE A 124 -2.11 -1.75 0.48
C ILE A 124 -2.49 -0.38 -0.10
N ILE A 125 -2.43 -0.25 -1.43
CA ILE A 125 -2.87 0.96 -2.13
C ILE A 125 -4.36 1.21 -1.88
N MET A 126 -5.22 0.19 -1.98
CA MET A 126 -6.67 0.38 -1.73
C MET A 126 -6.97 0.80 -0.30
N LEU A 127 -6.28 0.25 0.70
CA LEU A 127 -6.45 0.67 2.09
C LEU A 127 -6.08 2.14 2.28
N TYR A 128 -4.99 2.58 1.64
CA TYR A 128 -4.59 3.98 1.68
C TYR A 128 -5.60 4.89 0.97
N VAL A 129 -6.08 4.49 -0.22
CA VAL A 129 -7.12 5.22 -0.96
C VAL A 129 -8.41 5.31 -0.16
N TYR A 130 -8.82 4.23 0.50
CA TYR A 130 -9.98 4.24 1.39
C TYR A 130 -9.81 5.25 2.52
N LYS A 131 -8.61 5.33 3.12
CA LYS A 131 -8.29 6.32 4.15
C LYS A 131 -8.46 7.76 3.64
N ILE A 132 -7.90 8.09 2.48
CA ILE A 132 -7.95 9.47 1.96
C ILE A 132 -9.33 9.86 1.42
N ARG A 133 -10.13 8.87 0.97
CA ARG A 133 -11.49 9.02 0.42
C ARG A 133 -12.58 8.42 1.32
N SER A 134 -12.34 8.41 2.63
CA SER A 134 -13.21 7.70 3.58
C SER A 134 -14.64 8.26 3.58
N ASP A 135 -14.81 9.58 3.45
CA ASP A 135 -16.12 10.23 3.38
C ASP A 135 -16.94 9.75 2.16
N PHE A 136 -16.33 9.74 0.98
CA PHE A 136 -16.94 9.22 -0.24
C PHE A 136 -17.36 7.73 -0.11
N TYR A 137 -16.47 6.88 0.40
CA TYR A 137 -16.78 5.45 0.52
C TYR A 137 -17.81 5.19 1.61
N ASN A 138 -17.71 5.85 2.76
CA ASN A 138 -18.67 5.70 3.86
C ASN A 138 -20.06 6.13 3.42
N TYR A 139 -20.16 7.24 2.70
CA TYR A 139 -21.40 7.70 2.10
C TYR A 139 -21.98 6.68 1.12
N SER A 140 -21.17 6.19 0.18
CA SER A 140 -21.57 5.16 -0.78
C SER A 140 -22.05 3.88 -0.09
N ILE A 141 -21.33 3.41 0.94
CA ILE A 141 -21.66 2.21 1.72
C ILE A 141 -22.97 2.41 2.50
N ASN A 142 -23.24 3.61 3.01
CA ASN A 142 -24.50 3.91 3.69
C ASN A 142 -25.70 3.78 2.74
N ILE A 143 -25.59 4.29 1.50
CA ILE A 143 -26.62 4.10 0.45
C ILE A 143 -26.82 2.60 0.16
N LEU A 144 -25.74 1.82 0.04
CA LEU A 144 -25.84 0.37 -0.13
C LEU A 144 -26.61 -0.29 1.03
N CYS A 145 -26.32 0.10 2.27
CA CYS A 145 -26.97 -0.44 3.46
C CYS A 145 -28.46 -0.12 3.50
N GLU A 146 -28.82 1.14 3.26
CA GLU A 146 -30.21 1.62 3.26
C GLU A 146 -31.05 0.84 2.24
N LYS A 147 -30.58 0.76 0.99
CA LYS A 147 -31.30 0.06 -0.08
C LYS A 147 -31.38 -1.46 0.14
N ALA A 148 -30.43 -2.04 0.87
CA ALA A 148 -30.46 -3.46 1.23
C ALA A 148 -31.27 -3.77 2.51
N GLY A 149 -31.86 -2.75 3.15
CA GLY A 149 -32.53 -2.87 4.44
C GLY A 149 -31.58 -3.39 5.53
N ILE A 150 -30.32 -2.94 5.53
CA ILE A 150 -29.34 -3.24 6.57
C ILE A 150 -29.34 -2.06 7.55
N PRO A 151 -29.67 -2.29 8.84
CA PRO A 151 -29.65 -1.23 9.82
C PRO A 151 -28.23 -0.67 10.00
N LYS A 152 -28.11 0.60 10.38
CA LYS A 152 -26.83 1.20 10.74
C LYS A 152 -26.12 0.37 11.80
N LEU A 153 -24.80 0.34 11.76
CA LEU A 153 -24.02 -0.30 12.80
C LEU A 153 -24.35 0.34 14.14
N ASN A 154 -24.60 -0.50 15.14
CA ASN A 154 -24.81 -0.05 16.51
C ASN A 154 -23.50 0.57 17.03
N ASP A 155 -23.59 1.72 17.70
CA ASP A 155 -22.46 2.41 18.34
C ASP A 155 -21.67 1.51 19.29
N LYS A 156 -22.32 0.47 19.84
CA LYS A 156 -21.72 -0.57 20.68
C LYS A 156 -20.65 -1.42 19.99
N ILE A 157 -20.64 -1.51 18.65
CA ILE A 157 -19.58 -2.24 17.94
C ILE A 157 -18.32 -1.38 17.98
N SER A 158 -17.34 -1.83 18.76
CA SER A 158 -16.03 -1.19 18.83
C SER A 158 -15.26 -1.38 17.53
N GLN A 159 -14.26 -0.53 17.30
CA GLN A 159 -13.31 -0.66 16.20
C GLN A 159 -12.66 -2.05 16.19
N ASP A 160 -12.26 -2.54 17.37
CA ASP A 160 -11.60 -3.83 17.50
C ASP A 160 -12.51 -5.00 17.14
N GLU A 161 -13.78 -4.92 17.58
CA GLU A 161 -14.79 -5.91 17.24
C GLU A 161 -15.08 -5.92 15.72
N ALA A 162 -15.08 -4.74 15.08
CA ALA A 162 -15.24 -4.63 13.64
C ALA A 162 -14.07 -5.27 12.87
N ILE A 163 -12.83 -5.00 13.26
CA ILE A 163 -11.63 -5.62 12.70
C ILE A 163 -11.69 -7.15 12.86
N SER A 164 -12.00 -7.64 14.05
CA SER A 164 -12.15 -9.07 14.31
C SER A 164 -13.20 -9.72 13.40
N LYS A 165 -14.37 -9.08 13.24
CA LYS A 165 -15.43 -9.57 12.33
C LYS A 165 -15.01 -9.53 10.87
N LEU A 166 -14.15 -8.60 10.45
CA LEU A 166 -13.60 -8.51 9.11
C LEU A 166 -12.53 -9.57 8.81
N CYS A 167 -11.80 -10.01 9.84
CA CYS A 167 -10.86 -11.13 9.71
C CYS A 167 -11.55 -12.49 9.54
N LYS A 168 -12.86 -12.60 9.80
CA LYS A 168 -13.64 -13.83 9.58
C LYS A 168 -13.78 -14.17 8.09
N LEU A 169 -14.01 -15.45 7.81
CA LEU A 169 -14.31 -15.95 6.48
C LEU A 169 -15.61 -15.37 5.90
N THR A 170 -15.65 -15.29 4.57
CA THR A 170 -16.89 -15.10 3.81
C THR A 170 -17.81 -16.32 3.93
N ALA A 171 -19.08 -16.16 3.56
CA ALA A 171 -20.05 -17.26 3.60
C ALA A 171 -19.65 -18.46 2.73
N SER A 172 -18.95 -18.20 1.61
CA SER A 172 -18.41 -19.25 0.73
C SER A 172 -17.18 -19.96 1.31
N LYS A 173 -16.63 -19.45 2.42
CA LYS A 173 -15.38 -19.91 3.04
C LYS A 173 -14.17 -19.91 2.09
N LYS A 174 -14.27 -19.16 0.97
CA LYS A 174 -13.13 -18.89 0.10
C LYS A 174 -12.27 -17.85 0.83
N CYS A 175 -12.46 -16.55 0.64
CA CYS A 175 -11.61 -15.54 1.27
C CYS A 175 -12.15 -15.00 2.60
N SER A 176 -11.38 -14.14 3.30
CA SER A 176 -11.93 -13.35 4.42
C SER A 176 -12.82 -12.24 3.91
N ARG A 177 -13.63 -11.72 4.83
CA ARG A 177 -14.45 -10.55 4.59
C ARG A 177 -13.60 -9.32 4.26
N ILE A 178 -12.46 -9.11 4.92
CA ILE A 178 -11.58 -7.96 4.60
C ILE A 178 -11.00 -8.05 3.19
N VAL A 179 -10.51 -9.22 2.76
CA VAL A 179 -10.01 -9.41 1.38
C VAL A 179 -11.12 -9.19 0.37
N ARG A 180 -12.31 -9.77 0.64
CA ARG A 180 -13.48 -9.57 -0.22
C ARG A 180 -13.89 -8.11 -0.33
N VAL A 181 -13.88 -7.37 0.78
CA VAL A 181 -14.18 -5.94 0.81
C VAL A 181 -13.17 -5.14 -0.01
N LEU A 182 -11.88 -5.39 0.17
CA LEU A 182 -10.82 -4.69 -0.56
C LEU A 182 -10.87 -5.01 -2.06
N TYR A 183 -11.18 -6.25 -2.43
CA TYR A 183 -11.46 -6.62 -3.82
C TYR A 183 -12.63 -5.82 -4.41
N ILE A 184 -13.75 -5.69 -3.67
CA ILE A 184 -14.91 -4.92 -4.14
C ILE A 184 -14.55 -3.45 -4.31
N LEU A 185 -13.85 -2.84 -3.36
CA LEU A 185 -13.44 -1.45 -3.44
C LEU A 185 -12.46 -1.21 -4.60
N MET A 186 -11.48 -2.09 -4.77
CA MET A 186 -10.50 -2.03 -5.86
C MET A 186 -11.18 -2.16 -7.22
N LYS A 187 -12.17 -3.04 -7.35
CA LYS A 187 -12.81 -3.32 -8.64
C LYS A 187 -13.93 -2.35 -8.98
N TYR A 188 -14.69 -1.90 -7.98
CA TYR A 188 -15.96 -1.21 -8.17
C TYR A 188 -16.13 0.05 -7.31
N GLY A 189 -15.09 0.51 -6.61
CA GLY A 189 -15.19 1.58 -5.60
C GLY A 189 -15.93 2.83 -6.06
N ASP A 190 -15.60 3.35 -7.25
CA ASP A 190 -16.23 4.56 -7.81
C ASP A 190 -17.65 4.31 -8.36
N ASN A 191 -18.03 3.04 -8.50
CA ASN A 191 -19.28 2.59 -9.11
C ASN A 191 -20.22 1.89 -8.12
N LEU A 192 -19.92 1.93 -6.81
CA LEU A 192 -20.79 1.35 -5.78
C LEU A 192 -22.19 1.97 -5.80
N ILE A 193 -22.27 3.26 -6.14
CA ILE A 193 -23.49 4.01 -6.37
C ILE A 193 -23.53 4.55 -7.81
N ILE A 194 -24.73 4.72 -8.33
CA ILE A 194 -24.98 5.31 -9.64
C ILE A 194 -26.04 6.40 -9.52
N THR A 195 -25.99 7.40 -10.38
CA THR A 195 -27.00 8.45 -10.45
C THR A 195 -28.02 8.07 -11.52
N ASP A 196 -29.31 8.09 -11.17
CA ASP A 196 -30.37 7.86 -12.13
C ASP A 196 -30.64 9.10 -13.01
N LYS A 197 -31.57 8.96 -13.96
CA LYS A 197 -31.95 10.03 -14.90
C LYS A 197 -32.50 11.29 -14.21
N ASN A 198 -32.94 11.20 -12.96
CA ASN A 198 -33.47 12.31 -12.19
C ASN A 198 -32.40 12.95 -11.28
N GLY A 199 -31.14 12.50 -11.37
CA GLY A 199 -30.06 12.99 -10.50
C GLY A 199 -30.03 12.32 -9.12
N ILE A 200 -30.85 11.30 -8.87
CA ILE A 200 -30.92 10.64 -7.56
C ILE A 200 -29.92 9.49 -7.52
N GLU A 201 -29.13 9.44 -6.46
CA GLU A 201 -28.16 8.38 -6.26
C GLU A 201 -28.83 7.08 -5.78
N GLN A 202 -28.46 5.97 -6.40
CA GLN A 202 -28.99 4.64 -6.18
C GLN A 202 -27.86 3.65 -5.93
N SER A 203 -28.19 2.56 -5.22
CA SER A 203 -27.28 1.44 -5.06
C SER A 203 -27.06 0.72 -6.39
N ASN A 204 -25.80 0.42 -6.72
CA ASN A 204 -25.44 -0.39 -7.89
C ASN A 204 -25.16 -1.86 -7.53
N ALA A 205 -25.46 -2.28 -6.29
CA ALA A 205 -25.05 -3.59 -5.75
C ALA A 205 -25.55 -4.78 -6.60
N SER A 206 -26.78 -4.73 -7.09
CA SER A 206 -27.37 -5.82 -7.90
C SER A 206 -26.60 -6.02 -9.22
N LYS A 207 -26.34 -4.92 -9.96
CA LYS A 207 -25.59 -4.96 -11.22
C LYS A 207 -24.15 -5.43 -11.02
N LEU A 208 -23.55 -5.07 -9.90
CA LEU A 208 -22.18 -5.44 -9.53
C LEU A 208 -22.08 -6.81 -8.84
N GLN A 209 -23.20 -7.52 -8.65
CA GLN A 209 -23.27 -8.81 -7.95
C GLN A 209 -22.68 -8.74 -6.52
N ILE A 210 -22.90 -7.62 -5.83
CA ILE A 210 -22.50 -7.42 -4.43
C ILE A 210 -23.61 -7.96 -3.54
N SER A 211 -23.31 -9.02 -2.77
CA SER A 211 -24.30 -9.69 -1.93
C SER A 211 -24.61 -8.88 -0.66
N LYS A 212 -25.74 -9.19 0.01
CA LYS A 212 -26.07 -8.59 1.32
C LYS A 212 -24.98 -8.83 2.37
N ASN A 213 -24.27 -9.97 2.30
CA ASN A 213 -23.14 -10.25 3.19
C ASN A 213 -21.90 -9.42 2.86
N ASP A 214 -21.66 -9.13 1.57
CA ASP A 214 -20.62 -8.20 1.15
C ASP A 214 -20.91 -6.79 1.68
N ILE A 215 -22.15 -6.31 1.56
CA ILE A 215 -22.56 -4.98 2.08
C ILE A 215 -22.38 -4.89 3.59
N LYS A 216 -22.75 -5.94 4.35
CA LYS A 216 -22.47 -5.99 5.81
C LYS A 216 -20.96 -5.94 6.12
N SER A 217 -20.13 -6.54 5.27
CA SER A 217 -18.67 -6.52 5.45
C SER A 217 -18.10 -5.14 5.10
N LEU A 218 -18.60 -4.49 4.04
CA LEU A 218 -18.29 -3.10 3.73
C LEU A 218 -18.69 -2.16 4.86
N GLN A 219 -19.88 -2.37 5.45
CA GLN A 219 -20.35 -1.60 6.60
C GLN A 219 -19.39 -1.74 7.78
N LEU A 220 -18.89 -2.95 8.08
CA LEU A 220 -17.88 -3.14 9.15
C LEU A 220 -16.60 -2.35 8.87
N LEU A 221 -16.17 -2.21 7.61
CA LEU A 221 -14.98 -1.44 7.25
C LEU A 221 -15.12 0.03 7.68
N THR A 222 -16.31 0.62 7.59
CA THR A 222 -16.56 2.01 8.00
C THR A 222 -16.32 2.26 9.48
N ARG A 223 -16.28 1.21 10.31
CA ARG A 223 -15.98 1.30 11.75
C ARG A 223 -14.49 1.09 12.06
N THR A 224 -13.71 0.63 11.09
CA THR A 224 -12.27 0.37 11.27
C THR A 224 -11.41 1.63 11.13
N TYR A 225 -11.94 2.68 10.51
CA TYR A 225 -11.20 3.91 10.25
C TYR A 225 -11.89 5.09 10.93
N THR A 226 -11.28 5.63 11.98
CA THR A 226 -11.62 6.94 12.56
C THR A 226 -10.53 7.94 12.18
N GLN A 227 -10.87 9.24 12.08
CA GLN A 227 -9.93 10.29 11.67
C GLN A 227 -8.63 10.31 12.51
N ASP A 228 -8.69 9.84 13.76
CA ASP A 228 -7.58 9.91 14.71
C ASP A 228 -6.74 8.63 14.85
N SER A 229 -7.15 7.48 14.28
CA SER A 229 -6.49 6.20 14.59
C SER A 229 -5.49 5.76 13.52
N PHE A 230 -4.26 6.27 13.60
CA PHE A 230 -3.09 5.73 12.88
C PHE A 230 -2.96 4.20 13.07
N SER A 231 -3.39 3.68 14.22
CA SER A 231 -3.31 2.27 14.63
C SER A 231 -4.05 1.28 13.73
N SER A 232 -5.22 1.61 13.17
CA SER A 232 -5.99 0.64 12.37
C SER A 232 -5.50 0.48 10.95
N SER A 233 -5.00 1.56 10.32
CA SER A 233 -4.27 1.46 9.07
C SER A 233 -2.97 0.66 9.24
N VAL A 234 -2.29 0.84 10.37
CA VAL A 234 -1.11 0.06 10.75
C VAL A 234 -1.48 -1.41 10.97
N ILE A 235 -2.59 -1.70 11.64
CA ILE A 235 -3.09 -3.07 11.87
C ILE A 235 -3.62 -3.71 10.57
N LEU A 236 -4.12 -2.98 9.59
CA LEU A 236 -4.54 -3.59 8.31
C LEU A 236 -3.37 -3.74 7.34
N ASN A 237 -2.54 -2.69 7.19
CA ASN A 237 -1.38 -2.66 6.30
C ASN A 237 -0.24 -3.59 6.76
N ASN A 238 0.09 -3.57 8.05
CA ASN A 238 1.16 -4.45 8.55
C ASN A 238 0.73 -5.92 8.60
N SER A 239 -0.52 -6.26 8.35
CA SER A 239 -1.00 -7.53 8.83
C SER A 239 -1.60 -8.43 7.78
N LEU A 240 -2.29 -7.90 6.77
CA LEU A 240 -2.76 -8.74 5.66
C LEU A 240 -1.59 -9.42 4.93
N TYR A 241 -0.43 -8.76 4.90
CA TYR A 241 0.73 -9.21 4.13
C TYR A 241 1.97 -9.54 4.97
N LYS A 242 2.20 -8.92 6.15
CA LYS A 242 3.31 -9.37 7.02
C LYS A 242 2.96 -10.56 7.91
N LEU A 243 1.71 -11.03 7.94
CA LEU A 243 1.36 -12.22 8.72
C LEU A 243 2.07 -13.50 8.23
N PHE A 244 2.60 -13.49 7.00
CA PHE A 244 3.15 -14.68 6.38
C PHE A 244 4.56 -14.45 5.87
N TYR A 245 5.40 -15.46 6.05
CA TYR A 245 6.59 -15.64 5.23
C TYR A 245 6.47 -16.96 4.47
N ILE A 246 7.04 -16.98 3.27
CA ILE A 246 7.25 -18.22 2.56
C ILE A 246 8.68 -18.66 2.88
N LYS A 247 8.84 -19.86 3.44
CA LYS A 247 10.17 -20.38 3.77
C LYS A 247 10.91 -20.70 2.47
N SER A 248 11.76 -19.79 2.03
CA SER A 248 12.75 -20.10 1.00
C SER A 248 13.73 -21.13 1.57
N ILE A 249 14.10 -22.12 0.75
CA ILE A 249 15.00 -23.22 1.13
C ILE A 249 16.33 -22.68 1.67
N ASN A 250 16.70 -21.45 1.30
CA ASN A 250 18.01 -20.86 1.60
C ASN A 250 17.99 -19.66 2.58
N SER A 251 16.86 -19.30 3.20
CA SER A 251 16.86 -18.17 4.16
C SER A 251 15.89 -18.37 5.33
N ILE A 252 16.45 -18.40 6.54
CA ILE A 252 15.70 -18.36 7.82
C ILE A 252 15.23 -16.92 8.14
N ASN A 253 15.59 -15.92 7.32
CA ASN A 253 15.25 -14.53 7.57
C ASN A 253 13.78 -14.21 7.27
N PHE A 254 13.08 -13.76 8.31
CA PHE A 254 11.70 -13.25 8.32
C PHE A 254 11.43 -12.05 7.38
N LYS A 255 12.43 -11.55 6.65
CA LYS A 255 12.36 -10.42 5.71
C LYS A 255 11.80 -10.77 4.32
N ASN A 256 11.54 -12.06 4.06
CA ASN A 256 11.31 -12.56 2.71
C ASN A 256 9.84 -12.91 2.46
N ASN A 257 8.93 -11.93 2.59
CA ASN A 257 7.64 -12.01 1.90
C ASN A 257 7.73 -11.20 0.60
N PRO A 258 8.09 -11.82 -0.52
CA PRO A 258 8.31 -11.08 -1.75
C PRO A 258 7.02 -10.50 -2.35
N VAL A 259 5.82 -10.99 -2.00
CA VAL A 259 4.54 -10.31 -2.36
C VAL A 259 4.41 -9.01 -1.59
N TYR A 260 4.62 -9.05 -0.26
CA TYR A 260 4.58 -7.85 0.56
C TYR A 260 5.61 -6.83 0.07
N ASN A 261 6.85 -7.27 -0.18
CA ASN A 261 7.92 -6.39 -0.65
C ASN A 261 7.57 -5.76 -2.01
N LEU A 262 7.03 -6.55 -2.94
CA LEU A 262 6.55 -6.07 -4.22
C LEU A 262 5.42 -5.03 -4.08
N TYR A 263 4.41 -5.31 -3.27
CA TYR A 263 3.30 -4.39 -3.05
C TYR A 263 3.76 -3.12 -2.33
N ASN A 264 4.65 -3.27 -1.37
CA ASN A 264 5.22 -2.17 -0.60
C ASN A 264 6.12 -1.29 -1.48
N GLU A 265 6.85 -1.86 -2.43
CA GLU A 265 7.64 -1.10 -3.40
C GLU A 265 6.76 -0.20 -4.26
N VAL A 266 5.69 -0.77 -4.84
CA VAL A 266 4.74 0.03 -5.62
C VAL A 266 4.06 1.08 -4.76
N PHE A 267 3.68 0.72 -3.53
CA PHE A 267 3.10 1.67 -2.58
C PHE A 267 4.06 2.81 -2.21
N ASN A 268 5.34 2.50 -1.97
CA ASN A 268 6.38 3.49 -1.67
C ASN A 268 6.54 4.49 -2.83
N MET A 269 6.52 4.00 -4.08
CA MET A 269 6.50 4.86 -5.26
C MET A 269 5.28 5.80 -5.26
N CYS A 270 4.11 5.34 -4.80
CA CYS A 270 2.90 6.14 -4.73
C CYS A 270 3.01 7.28 -3.71
N ILE A 271 3.58 7.01 -2.53
CA ILE A 271 3.70 8.01 -1.47
C ILE A 271 4.92 8.93 -1.60
N ASN A 272 5.91 8.58 -2.42
CA ASN A 272 7.06 9.45 -2.69
C ASN A 272 6.65 10.65 -3.56
N THR A 273 6.78 11.87 -3.06
CA THR A 273 6.41 13.10 -3.78
C THR A 273 7.29 13.37 -5.00
N ASP A 274 8.53 12.88 -4.98
CA ASP A 274 9.60 13.31 -5.90
C ASP A 274 9.95 12.26 -6.96
N ILE A 275 9.07 11.27 -7.15
CA ILE A 275 9.32 10.21 -8.14
C ILE A 275 9.52 10.82 -9.53
N ASN A 276 10.68 10.54 -10.10
CA ASN A 276 11.12 11.13 -11.35
C ASN A 276 11.61 10.05 -12.32
N GLU A 277 11.80 10.45 -13.57
CA GLU A 277 12.14 9.52 -14.65
C GLU A 277 13.51 8.86 -14.48
N THR A 278 14.43 9.46 -13.71
CA THR A 278 15.80 8.95 -13.53
C THR A 278 15.86 7.71 -12.61
N GLU A 279 14.85 7.53 -11.75
CA GLU A 279 14.77 6.39 -10.83
C GLU A 279 14.04 5.18 -11.43
N THR A 280 13.47 5.34 -12.63
CA THR A 280 12.63 4.35 -13.32
C THR A 280 13.30 2.97 -13.40
N ASP A 281 14.54 2.90 -13.87
CA ASP A 281 15.22 1.62 -14.06
C ASP A 281 15.59 0.94 -12.74
N SER A 282 15.84 1.72 -11.68
CA SER A 282 16.05 1.20 -10.32
C SER A 282 14.79 0.48 -9.81
N HIS A 283 13.63 1.13 -9.88
CA HIS A 283 12.36 0.54 -9.47
C HIS A 283 11.97 -0.68 -10.31
N ILE A 284 12.22 -0.65 -11.62
CA ILE A 284 12.04 -1.81 -12.51
C ILE A 284 12.87 -2.99 -12.02
N ASN A 285 14.15 -2.78 -11.71
CA ASN A 285 15.04 -3.83 -11.25
C ASN A 285 14.61 -4.40 -9.88
N ILE A 286 14.16 -3.55 -8.95
CA ILE A 286 13.65 -3.99 -7.64
C ILE A 286 12.39 -4.86 -7.81
N ILE A 287 11.43 -4.43 -8.64
CA ILE A 287 10.22 -5.20 -8.93
C ILE A 287 10.59 -6.57 -9.54
N LYS A 288 11.51 -6.59 -10.51
CA LYS A 288 12.01 -7.84 -11.11
C LYS A 288 12.65 -8.74 -10.07
N GLU A 289 13.45 -8.19 -9.16
CA GLU A 289 14.06 -8.96 -8.08
C GLU A 289 12.99 -9.63 -7.21
N TYR A 290 11.94 -8.92 -6.81
CA TYR A 290 10.85 -9.51 -6.02
C TYR A 290 10.04 -10.55 -6.79
N LEU A 291 9.82 -10.37 -8.10
CA LEU A 291 9.22 -11.40 -8.95
C LEU A 291 10.11 -12.66 -9.05
N ASN A 292 11.42 -12.49 -9.17
CA ASN A 292 12.38 -13.61 -9.18
C ASN A 292 12.41 -14.34 -7.83
N GLN A 293 12.34 -13.60 -6.71
CA GLN A 293 12.23 -14.17 -5.37
C GLN A 293 10.94 -14.99 -5.23
N LEU A 294 9.80 -14.48 -5.71
CA LEU A 294 8.53 -15.22 -5.75
C LEU A 294 8.67 -16.54 -6.50
N GLN A 295 9.30 -16.52 -7.67
CA GLN A 295 9.51 -17.70 -8.51
C GLN A 295 10.44 -18.75 -7.87
N SER A 296 11.50 -18.31 -7.18
CA SER A 296 12.47 -19.21 -6.54
C SER A 296 11.91 -20.02 -5.37
N THR A 297 10.71 -19.67 -4.90
CA THR A 297 10.13 -20.23 -3.68
C THR A 297 9.39 -21.53 -3.96
N LYS A 298 10.14 -22.62 -4.14
CA LYS A 298 9.65 -23.96 -4.53
C LYS A 298 8.66 -24.67 -3.58
N ASN A 299 8.35 -24.12 -2.40
CA ASN A 299 7.52 -24.78 -1.37
C ASN A 299 6.42 -23.86 -0.81
N THR A 300 5.50 -23.40 -1.65
CA THR A 300 4.32 -22.60 -1.24
C THR A 300 3.35 -23.35 -0.33
N ASP A 301 3.49 -24.67 -0.16
CA ASP A 301 2.61 -25.49 0.68
C ASP A 301 2.93 -25.38 2.17
N LYS A 302 4.10 -24.82 2.53
CA LYS A 302 4.51 -24.58 3.93
C LYS A 302 4.63 -23.07 4.16
N MET A 303 3.47 -22.42 4.25
CA MET A 303 3.38 -21.03 4.70
C MET A 303 3.34 -21.02 6.22
N PHE A 304 4.14 -20.16 6.83
CA PHE A 304 4.24 -20.05 8.28
C PHE A 304 3.64 -18.71 8.71
N ILE A 305 2.83 -18.74 9.76
CA ILE A 305 2.32 -17.55 10.44
C ILE A 305 3.49 -16.93 11.22
N ILE A 306 3.65 -15.62 11.15
CA ILE A 306 4.53 -14.88 12.07
C ILE A 306 3.79 -14.76 13.42
N GLU A 307 4.03 -15.76 14.28
CA GLU A 307 3.69 -15.68 15.70
C GLU A 307 4.38 -14.43 16.29
N GLY A 308 3.61 -13.54 16.92
CA GLY A 308 4.10 -12.25 17.42
C GLY A 308 3.91 -11.03 16.50
N SER A 309 3.29 -11.17 15.32
CA SER A 309 2.84 -9.99 14.56
C SER A 309 1.75 -9.22 15.33
N VAL A 310 1.67 -7.90 15.13
CA VAL A 310 0.69 -7.04 15.81
C VAL A 310 -0.74 -7.55 15.62
N LEU A 311 -1.12 -8.01 14.42
CA LEU A 311 -2.45 -8.58 14.19
C LEU A 311 -2.63 -9.95 14.82
N PHE A 312 -1.61 -10.80 14.86
CA PHE A 312 -1.70 -12.08 15.55
C PHE A 312 -1.96 -11.86 17.05
N GLU A 313 -1.18 -10.99 17.69
CA GLU A 313 -1.37 -10.64 19.10
C GLU A 313 -2.71 -9.93 19.34
N PHE A 314 -3.15 -9.09 18.41
CA PHE A 314 -4.47 -8.46 18.45
C PHE A 314 -5.61 -9.49 18.39
N ILE A 315 -5.58 -10.40 17.41
CA ILE A 315 -6.59 -11.45 17.27
C ILE A 315 -6.62 -12.35 18.51
N LYS A 316 -5.45 -12.69 19.04
CA LYS A 316 -5.28 -13.46 20.28
C LYS A 316 -5.85 -12.72 21.49
N LYS A 317 -5.54 -11.44 21.67
CA LYS A 317 -5.97 -10.62 22.82
C LYS A 317 -7.48 -10.45 22.92
N HIS A 318 -8.17 -10.30 21.79
CA HIS A 318 -9.59 -9.99 21.81
C HIS A 318 -10.50 -11.20 22.06
N ASN A 319 -9.96 -12.42 22.25
CA ASN A 319 -10.70 -13.68 22.54
C ASN A 319 -11.92 -13.96 21.64
N THR A 320 -12.10 -13.19 20.58
CA THR A 320 -13.12 -13.36 19.54
C THR A 320 -12.89 -14.60 18.68
N PHE A 321 -11.77 -15.28 18.91
CA PHE A 321 -11.32 -16.50 18.27
C PHE A 321 -10.69 -17.41 19.33
N ASN A 322 -11.13 -18.66 19.37
CA ASN A 322 -10.49 -19.68 20.19
C ASN A 322 -9.11 -20.01 19.57
N THR A 323 -8.03 -19.74 20.31
CA THR A 323 -6.65 -19.91 19.84
C THR A 323 -6.30 -21.37 19.55
N GLU A 324 -6.99 -22.34 20.17
CA GLU A 324 -6.87 -23.76 19.81
C GLU A 324 -7.53 -24.07 18.45
N TYR A 325 -8.61 -23.37 18.11
CA TYR A 325 -9.24 -23.42 16.79
C TYR A 325 -8.36 -22.77 15.71
N TYR A 326 -7.45 -21.86 16.08
CA TYR A 326 -6.49 -21.25 15.14
C TYR A 326 -5.34 -22.18 14.74
N ARG A 327 -5.04 -23.21 15.54
CA ARG A 327 -4.22 -24.36 15.10
C ARG A 327 -4.98 -25.25 14.10
N GLY A 328 -6.30 -25.08 13.96
CA GLY A 328 -7.18 -25.92 13.15
C GLY A 328 -7.87 -25.20 11.98
N TYR A 329 -7.50 -25.58 10.76
CA TYR A 329 -8.31 -25.53 9.52
C TYR A 329 -8.91 -24.18 9.01
N GLU A 330 -9.57 -23.35 9.82
CA GLU A 330 -10.40 -22.21 9.33
C GLU A 330 -9.60 -20.96 8.96
N PHE A 331 -8.65 -20.53 9.79
CA PHE A 331 -7.71 -19.47 9.39
C PHE A 331 -6.76 -19.97 8.30
N HIS A 332 -6.34 -21.24 8.36
CA HIS A 332 -5.60 -21.89 7.27
C HIS A 332 -6.38 -21.86 5.95
N ASN A 333 -7.72 -21.99 5.96
CA ASN A 333 -8.57 -21.85 4.77
C ASN A 333 -8.69 -20.41 4.27
N TYR A 334 -8.79 -19.43 5.19
CA TYR A 334 -8.72 -18.02 4.83
C TYR A 334 -7.43 -17.71 4.07
N LEU A 335 -6.32 -18.16 4.62
CA LEU A 335 -5.00 -17.97 4.05
C LEU A 335 -4.82 -18.77 2.79
N LYS A 336 -5.31 -20.01 2.74
CA LYS A 336 -5.40 -20.78 1.50
C LYS A 336 -6.18 -20.05 0.43
N SER A 337 -7.19 -19.25 0.73
CA SER A 337 -7.89 -18.49 -0.30
C SER A 337 -7.15 -17.24 -0.76
N ILE A 338 -6.47 -16.54 0.14
CA ILE A 338 -5.52 -15.49 -0.24
C ILE A 338 -4.44 -16.11 -1.15
N ILE A 339 -3.87 -17.24 -0.71
CA ILE A 339 -2.84 -18.00 -1.43
C ILE A 339 -3.41 -18.64 -2.69
N PHE A 340 -4.68 -19.02 -2.76
CA PHE A 340 -5.32 -19.60 -3.94
C PHE A 340 -5.45 -18.55 -5.03
N GLU A 341 -5.84 -17.32 -4.66
CA GLU A 341 -5.76 -16.16 -5.54
C GLU A 341 -4.31 -15.93 -6.02
N PHE A 342 -3.30 -16.21 -5.19
CA PHE A 342 -1.88 -16.10 -5.57
C PHE A 342 -1.28 -17.30 -6.34
N LYS A 343 -1.73 -18.53 -6.08
CA LYS A 343 -1.22 -19.78 -6.69
C LYS A 343 -1.57 -19.83 -8.18
N ASN A 344 -2.72 -19.29 -8.56
CA ASN A 344 -3.16 -19.23 -9.95
C ASN A 344 -2.25 -18.34 -10.84
N ILE A 345 -1.44 -17.47 -10.25
CA ILE A 345 -0.45 -16.64 -10.97
C ILE A 345 0.84 -17.42 -11.29
N LEU A 346 1.16 -18.46 -10.51
CA LEU A 346 2.53 -18.97 -10.37
C LEU A 346 2.80 -20.31 -11.07
N ILE A 347 1.76 -21.01 -11.55
CA ILE A 347 1.91 -22.44 -11.90
C ILE A 347 2.83 -22.70 -13.12
N ASP A 348 2.91 -21.80 -14.11
CA ASP A 348 3.69 -22.09 -15.34
C ASP A 348 4.77 -21.06 -15.70
N THR A 349 5.14 -20.12 -14.82
CA THR A 349 6.08 -19.02 -15.14
C THR A 349 7.44 -19.47 -15.70
N ILE A 350 7.81 -20.73 -15.46
CA ILE A 350 9.15 -21.28 -15.64
C ILE A 350 9.53 -21.69 -17.07
N GLU A 351 8.64 -22.07 -17.98
CA GLU A 351 9.16 -22.60 -19.27
C GLU A 351 9.82 -21.55 -20.18
N ASN A 352 9.60 -20.24 -19.99
CA ASN A 352 9.96 -19.22 -21.00
C ASN A 352 10.79 -18.03 -20.52
N ILE A 353 11.29 -17.99 -19.27
CA ILE A 353 12.25 -16.94 -18.87
C ILE A 353 13.67 -17.53 -18.99
N HIS A 354 14.17 -17.59 -20.22
CA HIS A 354 15.59 -17.82 -20.46
C HIS A 354 16.32 -16.50 -20.17
N ILE A 355 16.82 -16.37 -18.94
CA ILE A 355 17.74 -15.28 -18.58
C ILE A 355 19.08 -15.66 -19.22
N GLU A 356 19.51 -14.90 -20.23
CA GLU A 356 20.92 -14.86 -20.62
C GLU A 356 21.71 -14.48 -19.37
N ARG A 357 22.45 -15.46 -18.83
CA ARG A 357 23.47 -15.17 -17.82
C ARG A 357 24.41 -14.18 -18.45
N ILE A 358 24.56 -13.01 -17.82
CA ILE A 358 25.72 -12.16 -18.03
C ILE A 358 26.92 -13.02 -17.67
N GLU A 359 27.66 -13.48 -18.68
CA GLU A 359 28.94 -14.16 -18.49
C GLU A 359 29.87 -13.18 -17.77
N GLU A 360 30.32 -13.59 -16.59
CA GLU A 360 31.42 -12.90 -15.92
C GLU A 360 32.63 -12.85 -16.89
N PRO A 361 33.40 -11.75 -16.91
CA PRO A 361 34.54 -11.64 -17.80
C PRO A 361 35.53 -12.78 -17.52
N ILE A 362 35.81 -13.53 -18.58
CA ILE A 362 36.79 -14.63 -18.63
C ILE A 362 38.10 -14.14 -18.02
N LYS A 363 38.48 -14.71 -16.88
CA LYS A 363 39.85 -14.59 -16.36
C LYS A 363 40.80 -15.30 -17.33
N ILE A 364 41.66 -14.51 -17.95
CA ILE A 364 42.80 -14.97 -18.76
C ILE A 364 43.68 -15.88 -17.87
N PRO A 365 44.08 -17.08 -18.33
CA PRO A 365 44.94 -17.96 -17.55
C PRO A 365 46.39 -17.52 -17.69
N SER A 366 47.01 -17.14 -16.58
CA SER A 366 48.47 -17.01 -16.47
C SER A 366 49.05 -18.27 -15.83
N ASN A 367 49.52 -19.19 -16.66
CA ASN A 367 50.55 -20.15 -16.27
C ASN A 367 51.87 -19.39 -16.13
N GLU A 368 52.50 -19.42 -14.95
CA GLU A 368 53.77 -20.13 -14.73
C GLU A 368 54.38 -19.82 -13.35
N LEU A 369 54.84 -20.91 -12.71
CA LEU A 369 55.89 -21.02 -11.70
C LEU A 369 55.56 -20.76 -10.21
N LEU A 370 55.34 -21.89 -9.53
CA LEU A 370 55.66 -22.20 -8.11
C LEU A 370 57.16 -21.98 -7.80
N PRO A 371 57.64 -21.87 -6.53
CA PRO A 371 57.15 -22.69 -5.40
C PRO A 371 57.04 -22.06 -3.99
N GLU A 372 56.25 -22.78 -3.18
CA GLU A 372 56.33 -23.04 -1.74
C GLU A 372 56.45 -21.89 -0.72
N ARG A 373 55.43 -21.78 0.16
CA ARG A 373 55.64 -21.94 1.61
C ARG A 373 54.36 -22.21 2.39
N ASN A 374 54.57 -23.05 3.40
CA ASN A 374 53.64 -23.63 4.37
C ASN A 374 52.74 -22.68 5.17
N ASN A 375 51.65 -23.29 5.64
CA ASN A 375 51.02 -23.20 6.97
C ASN A 375 49.67 -22.50 7.15
N GLU A 376 48.83 -23.26 7.87
CA GLU A 376 47.70 -22.88 8.72
C GLU A 376 46.31 -22.67 8.10
N GLN A 377 45.56 -23.76 8.18
CA GLN A 377 44.11 -23.84 8.25
C GLN A 377 43.57 -22.95 9.39
N LYS A 378 42.76 -21.94 9.06
CA LYS A 378 41.84 -21.25 9.99
C LYS A 378 40.42 -21.23 9.42
N PRO A 379 39.39 -21.44 10.25
CA PRO A 379 38.00 -21.49 9.80
C PRO A 379 37.51 -20.10 9.40
N ASN A 380 36.73 -20.07 8.32
CA ASN A 380 36.17 -18.89 7.70
C ASN A 380 35.27 -18.13 8.68
N LYS A 381 35.68 -16.90 9.00
CA LYS A 381 35.04 -16.00 9.96
C LYS A 381 33.76 -15.44 9.34
N GLN A 382 32.62 -15.66 10.00
CA GLN A 382 31.36 -14.99 9.68
C GLN A 382 31.59 -13.47 9.58
N ILE A 383 31.25 -12.88 8.43
CA ILE A 383 31.09 -11.43 8.29
C ILE A 383 29.77 -11.06 8.98
N GLY A 384 29.81 -10.99 10.31
CA GLY A 384 28.86 -10.20 11.06
C GLY A 384 29.19 -8.74 10.81
N ILE A 385 28.30 -8.03 10.13
CA ILE A 385 28.36 -6.57 10.01
C ILE A 385 28.19 -6.01 11.43
N HIS A 386 29.30 -5.79 12.12
CA HIS A 386 29.36 -5.23 13.45
C HIS A 386 29.10 -3.71 13.34
N PHE A 387 27.83 -3.34 13.17
CA PHE A 387 27.35 -1.95 13.02
C PHE A 387 27.82 -0.99 14.13
N TRP A 388 28.27 -1.55 15.27
CA TRP A 388 28.67 -0.83 16.47
C TRP A 388 30.15 -0.39 16.52
N SER A 389 30.99 -0.64 15.50
CA SER A 389 32.43 -0.32 15.58
C SER A 389 32.94 0.76 14.61
N THR A 390 32.06 1.56 14.01
CA THR A 390 32.52 2.66 13.14
C THR A 390 32.90 3.88 13.98
N LYS A 391 34.05 4.50 13.68
CA LYS A 391 34.50 5.78 14.29
C LYS A 391 33.40 6.85 14.25
N LEU A 392 32.54 6.81 13.23
CA LEU A 392 31.40 7.70 13.06
C LEU A 392 30.40 7.62 14.23
N PHE A 393 30.07 6.41 14.70
CA PHE A 393 29.12 6.24 15.81
C PHE A 393 29.67 6.82 17.12
N LYS A 394 30.98 6.66 17.38
CA LYS A 394 31.63 7.27 18.55
C LYS A 394 31.58 8.80 18.49
N ILE A 395 31.78 9.39 17.31
CA ILE A 395 31.68 10.84 17.10
C ILE A 395 30.24 11.33 17.36
N ILE A 396 29.24 10.67 16.78
CA ILE A 396 27.82 11.02 16.98
C ILE A 396 27.43 10.92 18.46
N THR A 397 27.89 9.87 19.16
CA THR A 397 27.61 9.68 20.59
C THR A 397 28.20 10.80 21.44
N VAL A 398 29.45 11.22 21.16
CA VAL A 398 30.08 12.35 21.88
C VAL A 398 29.34 13.67 21.62
N ILE A 399 28.91 13.92 20.37
CA ILE A 399 28.13 15.11 20.03
C ILE A 399 26.80 15.14 20.80
N LEU A 400 26.08 14.01 20.86
CA LEU A 400 24.82 13.92 21.59
C LEU A 400 25.00 14.15 23.09
N ILE A 401 26.07 13.62 23.68
CA ILE A 401 26.40 13.84 25.10
C ILE A 401 26.69 15.32 25.37
N LEU A 402 27.46 16.00 24.49
CA LEU A 402 27.75 17.43 24.64
C LEU A 402 26.48 18.29 24.54
N ILE A 403 25.60 17.99 23.57
CA ILE A 403 24.31 18.68 23.43
C ILE A 403 23.48 18.49 24.72
N PHE A 404 23.45 17.27 25.26
CA PHE A 404 22.70 16.97 26.48
C PHE A 404 23.25 17.72 27.70
N ILE A 405 24.58 17.81 27.84
CA ILE A 405 25.22 18.59 28.90
C ILE A 405 24.86 20.07 28.77
N ILE A 406 24.91 20.64 27.56
CA ILE A 406 24.55 22.05 27.32
C ILE A 406 23.09 22.29 27.71
N ILE A 407 22.18 21.41 27.29
CA ILE A 407 20.76 21.51 27.66
C ILE A 407 20.61 21.48 29.18
N LEU A 408 21.22 20.52 29.87
CA LEU A 408 21.15 20.42 31.33
C LEU A 408 21.75 21.65 32.03
N SER A 409 22.86 22.19 31.53
CA SER A 409 23.45 23.42 32.06
C SER A 409 22.52 24.61 31.90
N ILE A 410 21.82 24.73 30.77
CA ILE A 410 20.80 25.78 30.56
C ILE A 410 19.65 25.62 31.57
N PHE A 411 19.17 24.39 31.78
CA PHE A 411 18.12 24.10 32.78
C PHE A 411 18.54 24.43 34.21
N MET A 412 19.81 24.22 34.56
CA MET A 412 20.35 24.53 35.89
C MET A 412 20.58 26.03 36.11
N ILE A 413 21.01 26.76 35.08
CA ILE A 413 21.33 28.19 35.18
C ILE A 413 20.06 29.05 35.08
N TYR A 414 19.10 28.65 34.25
CA TYR A 414 17.87 29.41 33.97
C TYR A 414 16.61 28.57 34.21
N PRO A 415 16.37 28.11 35.46
CA PRO A 415 15.29 27.17 35.76
C PRO A 415 13.89 27.74 35.48
N THR A 416 13.70 29.05 35.65
CA THR A 416 12.44 29.76 35.40
C THR A 416 12.10 29.84 33.91
N GLU A 417 13.08 30.21 33.09
CA GLU A 417 12.97 30.35 31.65
C GLU A 417 12.86 28.97 30.98
N ALA A 418 13.64 28.00 31.46
CA ALA A 418 13.57 26.62 30.98
C ALA A 418 12.20 25.97 31.27
N ASN A 419 11.61 26.25 32.44
CA ASN A 419 10.22 25.86 32.73
C ASN A 419 9.21 26.54 31.81
N GLY A 420 9.42 27.81 31.44
CA GLY A 420 8.61 28.52 30.46
C GLY A 420 8.67 27.89 29.06
N ILE A 421 9.86 27.49 28.61
CA ILE A 421 10.08 26.80 27.33
C ILE A 421 9.45 25.40 27.36
N MET A 422 9.61 24.65 28.45
CA MET A 422 9.05 23.30 28.59
C MET A 422 7.53 23.33 28.64
N ASN A 423 6.93 24.31 29.33
CA ASN A 423 5.48 24.52 29.32
C ASN A 423 4.98 24.96 27.95
N SER A 424 5.75 25.77 27.21
CA SER A 424 5.40 26.15 25.83
C SER A 424 5.46 24.95 24.88
N PHE A 425 6.45 24.07 25.03
CA PHE A 425 6.54 22.81 24.27
C PHE A 425 5.41 21.83 24.61
N LEU A 426 5.03 21.73 25.89
CA LEU A 426 3.89 20.93 26.34
C LEU A 426 2.56 21.51 25.82
N LEU A 427 2.38 22.83 25.87
CA LEU A 427 1.23 23.53 25.30
C LEU A 427 1.15 23.38 23.77
N LEU A 428 2.28 23.39 23.07
CA LEU A 428 2.33 23.09 21.63
C LEU A 428 1.92 21.64 21.36
N LYS A 429 2.34 20.70 22.20
CA LYS A 429 1.90 19.30 22.16
C LYS A 429 0.39 19.16 22.40
N PHE A 430 -0.18 19.93 23.34
CA PHE A 430 -1.61 19.94 23.60
C PHE A 430 -2.43 20.62 22.49
N LYS A 431 -1.92 21.67 21.85
CA LYS A 431 -2.55 22.28 20.67
C LYS A 431 -2.54 21.36 19.44
N ILE A 432 -1.51 20.52 19.29
CA ILE A 432 -1.42 19.50 18.24
C ILE A 432 -2.31 18.27 18.54
N ILE A 433 -2.81 18.14 19.78
CA ILE A 433 -3.72 17.05 20.19
C ILE A 433 -5.20 17.49 20.13
N TYR A 434 -5.49 18.79 20.02
CA TYR A 434 -6.84 19.36 19.99
C TYR A 434 -7.20 20.10 18.70
N PHE A 435 -6.37 19.97 17.66
CA PHE A 435 -6.66 20.30 16.26
C PHE A 435 -6.20 19.12 15.41
#